data_AF-A0A2U2SBQ2-F1
#
_entry.id   AF-A0A2U2SBQ2-F1
#
_cell.length_a   1.000
_cell.length_b   1.000
_cell.length_c   1.000
_cell.angle_alpha   90.00
_cell.angle_beta   90.00
_cell.angle_gamma   90.00
#
_symmetry.space_group_name_H-M   'P 1'
#
loop_
_entity.id
_entity.type
_entity.pdbx_description
1 polymer ?
#
loop_
_entity_poly.entity_id
_entity_poly.type
_entity_poly.pdbx_seq_one_letter_code
_entity_poly.pdbx_strand_id
1 'polypeptide(L)'
;FGKPKSPFVFYNGRIVQYFERARLEWYPEYAEGQRVVLAELGRIYFDLIGEDPNLLQPVKADAFPGSITKIYARAFTWKAVTRTEDTQTIYVVVQDQTLAPVSGATAIVTVSWPDGSKQSLAQTTNAYGLVILSLPVQAQTHGSLVTIDVEVLYQGWTNRTVTSFRVWQ
;
A
#
# COMPACT_ATOMS: atom_id res chain seq x y z
N PHE A 1 -21.24 1.07 -22.91
CA PHE A 1 -20.59 0.88 -24.23
C PHE A 1 -20.92 1.99 -25.26
N GLY A 2 -21.97 2.80 -25.07
CA GLY A 2 -22.28 3.96 -25.93
C GLY A 2 -23.25 3.62 -27.07
N LYS A 3 -23.44 4.55 -28.01
CA LYS A 3 -24.32 4.31 -29.18
C LYS A 3 -23.65 3.38 -30.20
N PRO A 4 -24.43 2.60 -30.97
CA PRO A 4 -23.90 1.87 -32.12
C PRO A 4 -23.27 2.85 -33.11
N LYS A 5 -22.06 2.53 -33.56
CA LYS A 5 -21.35 3.23 -34.65
C LYS A 5 -21.44 2.47 -35.97
N SER A 6 -21.84 1.21 -35.94
CA SER A 6 -22.03 0.38 -37.12
C SER A 6 -23.26 -0.53 -36.98
N PRO A 7 -23.82 -1.01 -38.11
CA PRO A 7 -24.61 -2.24 -38.12
C PRO A 7 -23.72 -3.45 -37.77
N PHE A 8 -24.30 -4.66 -37.76
CA PHE A 8 -23.52 -5.89 -37.70
C PHE A 8 -22.64 -6.02 -38.95
N VAL A 9 -21.36 -6.31 -38.74
CA VAL A 9 -20.39 -6.51 -39.82
C VAL A 9 -19.66 -7.83 -39.61
N PHE A 10 -19.24 -8.45 -40.70
CA PHE A 10 -18.43 -9.66 -40.64
C PHE A 10 -16.95 -9.26 -40.66
N TYR A 11 -16.20 -9.62 -39.62
CA TYR A 11 -14.80 -9.25 -39.44
C TYR A 11 -14.03 -10.39 -38.80
N ASN A 12 -12.88 -10.77 -39.38
CA ASN A 12 -12.03 -11.88 -38.93
C ASN A 12 -12.82 -13.18 -38.64
N GLY A 13 -13.79 -13.52 -39.50
CA GLY A 13 -14.59 -14.74 -39.36
C GLY A 13 -15.71 -14.67 -38.32
N ARG A 14 -15.97 -13.48 -37.74
CA ARG A 14 -16.98 -13.29 -36.68
C ARG A 14 -17.96 -12.18 -37.04
N ILE A 15 -19.16 -12.25 -36.47
CA ILE A 15 -20.11 -11.13 -36.49
C ILE A 15 -19.68 -10.16 -35.38
N VAL A 16 -19.49 -8.90 -35.74
CA VAL A 16 -19.07 -7.85 -34.81
C VAL A 16 -19.96 -6.62 -34.93
N GLN A 17 -20.09 -5.88 -33.84
CA GLN A 17 -20.75 -4.57 -33.83
C GLN A 17 -19.88 -3.54 -33.09
N TYR A 18 -19.64 -2.40 -33.73
CA TYR A 18 -18.89 -1.31 -33.15
C TYR A 18 -19.82 -0.33 -32.43
N PHE A 19 -19.43 0.06 -31.23
CA PHE A 19 -20.04 1.12 -30.42
C PHE A 19 -19.00 2.22 -30.16
N GLU A 20 -19.44 3.36 -29.61
CA GLU A 20 -18.54 4.48 -29.29
C GLU A 20 -17.37 4.11 -28.39
N ARG A 21 -17.55 3.15 -27.48
CA ARG A 21 -16.53 2.79 -26.46
C ARG A 21 -16.31 1.28 -26.33
N ALA A 22 -16.77 0.50 -27.30
CA ALA A 22 -16.69 -0.96 -27.25
C ALA A 22 -16.83 -1.56 -28.65
N ARG A 23 -16.30 -2.77 -28.82
CA ARG A 23 -16.67 -3.67 -29.91
C ARG A 23 -17.23 -4.94 -29.28
N LEU A 24 -18.42 -5.34 -29.71
CA LEU A 24 -19.01 -6.62 -29.32
C LEU A 24 -18.81 -7.62 -30.44
N GLU A 25 -18.47 -8.84 -30.07
CA GLU A 25 -18.16 -9.94 -30.97
C GLU A 25 -19.02 -11.15 -30.64
N TRP A 26 -19.48 -11.85 -31.68
CA TRP A 26 -20.27 -13.05 -31.53
C TRP A 26 -19.40 -14.32 -31.68
N TYR A 27 -19.47 -15.18 -30.66
CA TYR A 27 -18.76 -16.45 -30.53
C TYR A 27 -19.77 -17.61 -30.55
N PRO A 28 -20.10 -18.19 -31.73
CA PRO A 28 -21.03 -19.31 -31.84
C PRO A 28 -20.68 -20.50 -30.95
N GLU A 29 -19.37 -20.71 -30.77
CA GLU A 29 -18.78 -21.82 -30.04
C GLU A 29 -19.03 -21.76 -28.53
N TYR A 30 -19.47 -20.61 -27.99
CA TYR A 30 -19.77 -20.47 -26.57
C TYR A 30 -21.19 -20.94 -26.22
N ALA A 31 -21.37 -21.28 -24.95
CA ALA A 31 -22.67 -21.67 -24.41
C ALA A 31 -23.71 -20.57 -24.64
N GLU A 32 -24.98 -20.98 -24.70
CA GLU A 32 -26.09 -20.05 -24.83
C GLU A 32 -26.06 -19.00 -23.70
N GLY A 33 -26.34 -17.75 -24.04
CA GLY A 33 -26.23 -16.61 -23.11
C GLY A 33 -24.81 -16.03 -22.96
N GLN A 34 -23.76 -16.72 -23.44
CA GLN A 34 -22.36 -16.25 -23.36
C GLN A 34 -21.74 -15.90 -24.72
N ARG A 35 -22.51 -16.04 -25.80
CA ARG A 35 -22.01 -15.87 -27.18
C ARG A 35 -21.67 -14.43 -27.57
N VAL A 36 -22.01 -13.42 -26.77
CA VAL A 36 -21.68 -12.02 -27.06
C VAL A 36 -20.61 -11.57 -26.08
N VAL A 37 -19.44 -11.22 -26.61
CA VAL A 37 -18.23 -10.93 -25.82
C VAL A 37 -17.74 -9.52 -26.15
N LEU A 38 -17.19 -8.84 -25.15
CA LEU A 38 -16.48 -7.58 -25.34
C LEU A 38 -15.09 -7.85 -25.92
N ALA A 39 -14.76 -7.23 -27.05
CA ALA A 39 -13.43 -7.34 -27.63
C ALA A 39 -12.37 -6.64 -26.77
N GLU A 40 -11.19 -7.24 -26.67
CA GLU A 40 -10.03 -6.67 -25.96
C GLU A 40 -9.34 -5.59 -26.80
N LEU A 41 -10.04 -4.48 -27.05
CA LEU A 41 -9.55 -3.39 -27.91
C LEU A 41 -8.18 -2.83 -27.49
N GLY A 42 -7.90 -2.81 -26.18
CA GLY A 42 -6.59 -2.41 -25.66
C GLY A 42 -5.48 -3.38 -26.09
N ARG A 43 -5.74 -4.69 -26.03
CA ARG A 43 -4.77 -5.71 -26.45
C ARG A 43 -4.53 -5.67 -27.95
N ILE A 44 -5.60 -5.55 -28.73
CA ILE A 44 -5.51 -5.44 -30.20
C ILE A 44 -4.68 -4.22 -30.59
N TYR A 45 -4.91 -3.07 -29.95
CA TYR A 45 -4.14 -1.86 -30.22
C TYR A 45 -2.66 -2.04 -29.86
N PHE A 46 -2.37 -2.61 -28.69
CA PHE A 46 -1.02 -2.92 -28.22
C PHE A 46 -0.25 -3.79 -29.22
N ASP A 47 -0.88 -4.86 -29.71
CA ASP A 47 -0.29 -5.76 -30.69
C ASP A 47 -0.13 -5.07 -32.07
N LEU A 48 -1.11 -4.25 -32.49
CA LEU A 48 -1.12 -3.56 -33.79
C LEU A 48 0.04 -2.57 -33.95
N ILE A 49 0.37 -1.82 -32.89
CA ILE A 49 1.46 -0.84 -32.94
C ILE A 49 2.82 -1.45 -32.61
N GLY A 50 2.87 -2.74 -32.25
CA GLY A 50 4.10 -3.45 -31.93
C GLY A 50 4.76 -2.98 -30.63
N GLU A 51 3.96 -2.71 -29.59
CA GLU A 51 4.49 -2.40 -28.26
C GLU A 51 5.38 -3.52 -27.71
N ASP A 52 6.30 -3.16 -26.80
CA ASP A 52 7.17 -4.12 -26.13
C ASP A 52 6.34 -5.11 -25.29
N PRO A 53 6.34 -6.43 -25.61
CA PRO A 53 5.59 -7.44 -24.87
C PRO A 53 5.91 -7.51 -23.38
N ASN A 54 7.08 -7.01 -22.93
CA ASN A 54 7.42 -6.93 -21.51
C ASN A 54 6.48 -6.00 -20.71
N LEU A 55 5.81 -5.05 -21.37
CA LEU A 55 4.84 -4.15 -20.76
C LEU A 55 3.50 -4.83 -20.39
N LEU A 56 3.28 -6.06 -20.86
CA LEU A 56 2.12 -6.87 -20.47
C LEU A 56 2.29 -7.46 -19.07
N GLN A 57 3.52 -7.56 -18.58
CA GLN A 57 3.79 -8.01 -17.22
C GLN A 57 3.79 -6.80 -16.28
N PRO A 58 3.18 -6.90 -15.09
CA PRO A 58 3.40 -5.90 -14.07
C PRO A 58 4.90 -5.84 -13.77
N VAL A 59 5.43 -4.63 -13.67
CA VAL A 59 6.80 -4.40 -13.21
C VAL A 59 6.95 -5.06 -11.85
N LYS A 60 7.77 -6.12 -11.77
CA LYS A 60 8.16 -6.72 -10.49
C LYS A 60 8.99 -5.67 -9.75
N ALA A 61 8.64 -5.37 -8.51
CA ALA A 61 9.39 -4.44 -7.67
C ALA A 61 10.89 -4.82 -7.62
N ASP A 62 11.19 -6.12 -7.68
CA ASP A 62 12.54 -6.69 -7.61
C ASP A 62 13.38 -6.50 -8.89
N ALA A 63 12.78 -6.12 -10.03
CA ALA A 63 13.48 -6.03 -11.32
C ALA A 63 14.18 -4.68 -11.55
N PHE A 64 13.95 -3.70 -10.67
CA PHE A 64 14.88 -2.59 -10.53
C PHE A 64 15.91 -3.01 -9.47
N PRO A 65 17.23 -2.95 -9.74
CA PRO A 65 18.20 -2.63 -8.68
C PRO A 65 17.95 -1.19 -8.23
N GLY A 66 16.73 -0.92 -7.79
CA GLY A 66 16.26 0.36 -7.30
C GLY A 66 16.81 0.48 -5.90
N SER A 67 18.07 0.89 -5.82
CA SER A 67 18.63 1.40 -4.56
C SER A 67 17.55 2.26 -3.92
N ILE A 68 17.14 1.93 -2.71
CA ILE A 68 16.14 2.69 -1.98
C ILE A 68 16.58 4.16 -2.05
N THR A 69 15.74 5.02 -2.63
CA THR A 69 16.02 6.46 -2.77
C THR A 69 15.26 7.27 -1.74
N LYS A 70 14.31 6.65 -1.06
CA LYS A 70 13.51 7.25 -0.01
C LYS A 70 12.87 6.19 0.84
N ILE A 71 12.75 6.46 2.14
CA ILE A 71 11.94 5.67 3.06
C ILE A 71 10.78 6.50 3.60
N TYR A 72 9.69 5.83 3.90
CA TYR A 72 8.52 6.37 4.59
C TYR A 72 8.32 5.61 5.89
N ALA A 73 8.28 6.33 7.00
CA ALA A 73 7.92 5.77 8.30
C ALA A 73 6.49 6.21 8.66
N ARG A 74 5.69 5.28 9.20
CA ARG A 74 4.40 5.58 9.81
C ARG A 74 4.30 4.88 11.16
N ALA A 75 3.79 5.59 12.16
CA ALA A 75 3.67 5.08 13.52
C ALA A 75 2.22 5.10 13.98
N PHE A 76 1.79 4.02 14.65
CA PHE A 76 0.42 3.83 15.11
C PHE A 76 0.41 3.27 16.53
N THR A 77 -0.58 3.67 17.31
CA THR A 77 -0.88 3.11 18.63
C THR A 77 -2.02 2.12 18.52
N TRP A 78 -1.97 0.99 19.23
CA TRP A 78 -3.08 0.04 19.29
C TRP A 78 -4.35 0.68 19.86
N LYS A 79 -4.21 1.42 20.97
CA LYS A 79 -5.30 2.15 21.61
C LYS A 79 -5.07 3.65 21.48
N ALA A 80 -6.07 4.40 21.01
CA ALA A 80 -6.00 5.86 21.05
C ALA A 80 -6.10 6.41 22.48
N VAL A 81 -6.68 5.63 23.40
CA VAL A 81 -6.88 5.96 24.81
C VAL A 81 -6.53 4.74 25.66
N THR A 82 -5.68 4.90 26.67
CA THR A 82 -5.28 3.85 27.63
C THR A 82 -5.65 4.25 29.06
N ARG A 83 -5.65 3.28 29.97
CA ARG A 83 -5.80 3.54 31.42
C ARG A 83 -4.49 4.04 32.03
N THR A 84 -4.56 4.51 33.27
CA THR A 84 -3.40 4.94 34.07
C THR A 84 -2.40 3.82 34.34
N GLU A 85 -2.88 2.58 34.39
CA GLU A 85 -2.11 1.33 34.41
C GLU A 85 -2.61 0.39 33.32
N ASP A 86 -1.81 0.19 32.27
CA ASP A 86 -2.18 -0.61 31.11
C ASP A 86 -0.93 -1.05 30.33
N THR A 87 -1.11 -1.86 29.30
CA THR A 87 -0.12 -2.10 28.24
C THR A 87 -0.61 -1.49 26.94
N GLN A 88 0.23 -0.68 26.32
CA GLN A 88 0.05 -0.11 24.99
C GLN A 88 0.95 -0.83 23.99
N THR A 89 0.50 -0.94 22.73
CA THR A 89 1.34 -1.45 21.65
C THR A 89 1.56 -0.38 20.60
N ILE A 90 2.81 -0.20 20.17
CA ILE A 90 3.20 0.74 19.12
C ILE A 90 3.64 -0.05 17.89
N TYR A 91 3.08 0.31 16.74
CA TYR A 91 3.44 -0.25 15.44
C TYR A 91 4.19 0.81 14.65
N VAL A 92 5.35 0.44 14.10
CA VAL A 92 6.07 1.28 13.15
C VAL A 92 6.21 0.52 11.84
N VAL A 93 5.70 1.10 10.76
CA VAL A 93 5.78 0.55 9.40
C VAL A 93 6.76 1.37 8.59
N VAL A 94 7.68 0.70 7.90
CA VAL A 94 8.68 1.31 7.04
C VAL A 94 8.55 0.75 5.63
N GLN A 95 8.40 1.65 4.67
CA GLN A 95 8.26 1.33 3.25
C GLN A 95 9.18 2.20 2.39
N ASP A 96 9.49 1.76 1.19
CA ASP A 96 10.30 2.51 0.22
C ASP A 96 9.45 3.40 -0.71
N GLN A 97 10.08 4.00 -1.72
CA GLN A 97 9.41 4.82 -2.75
C GLN A 97 8.30 4.09 -3.53
N THR A 98 8.35 2.76 -3.60
CA THR A 98 7.38 1.90 -4.29
C THR A 98 6.29 1.37 -3.35
N LEU A 99 6.33 1.76 -2.06
CA LEU A 99 5.52 1.21 -0.98
C LEU A 99 5.84 -0.26 -0.64
N ALA A 100 6.98 -0.78 -1.10
CA ALA A 100 7.46 -2.09 -0.70
C ALA A 100 8.01 -2.05 0.75
N PRO A 101 7.89 -3.14 1.53
CA PRO A 101 8.38 -3.18 2.90
C PRO A 101 9.91 -3.09 2.95
N VAL A 102 10.44 -2.28 3.87
CA VAL A 102 11.89 -2.15 4.08
C VAL A 102 12.29 -2.94 5.33
N SER A 103 12.98 -4.06 5.13
CA SER A 103 13.53 -4.88 6.22
C SER A 103 14.88 -4.37 6.70
N GLY A 104 15.16 -4.46 8.00
CA GLY A 104 16.42 -4.04 8.61
C GLY A 104 16.58 -2.53 8.83
N ALA A 105 15.51 -1.75 8.67
CA ALA A 105 15.49 -0.34 9.07
C ALA A 105 15.43 -0.22 10.59
N THR A 106 16.28 0.62 11.16
CA THR A 106 16.31 0.86 12.61
C THR A 106 15.29 1.93 12.96
N ALA A 107 14.25 1.57 13.70
CA ALA A 107 13.28 2.51 14.26
C ALA A 107 13.66 2.84 15.72
N ILE A 108 13.95 4.10 15.98
CA ILE A 108 14.19 4.67 17.31
C ILE A 108 12.90 5.35 17.75
N VAL A 109 12.24 4.77 18.73
CA VAL A 109 10.95 5.20 19.28
C VAL A 109 11.19 5.88 20.63
N THR A 110 10.95 7.19 20.68
CA THR A 110 11.09 8.00 21.89
C THR A 110 9.72 8.37 22.42
N VAL A 111 9.39 7.84 23.58
CA VAL A 111 8.16 8.13 24.32
C VAL A 111 8.44 9.28 25.28
N SER A 112 7.66 10.36 25.16
CA SER A 112 7.66 11.48 26.10
C SER A 112 6.44 11.39 27.01
N TRP A 113 6.70 11.17 28.29
CA TRP A 113 5.67 11.03 29.31
C TRP A 113 5.25 12.40 29.88
N PRO A 114 4.05 12.50 30.49
CA PRO A 114 3.51 13.74 31.05
C PRO A 114 4.29 14.28 32.24
N ASP A 115 5.02 13.42 32.97
CA ASP A 115 5.91 13.79 34.08
C ASP A 115 7.23 14.41 33.60
N GLY A 116 7.42 14.53 32.27
CA GLY A 116 8.62 15.04 31.62
C GLY A 116 9.69 13.97 31.40
N SER A 117 9.51 12.75 31.91
CA SER A 117 10.41 11.64 31.66
C SER A 117 10.33 11.20 30.20
N LYS A 118 11.44 10.67 29.69
CA LYS A 118 11.53 10.14 28.32
C LYS A 118 12.10 8.74 28.34
N GLN A 119 11.55 7.87 27.51
CA GLN A 119 12.04 6.52 27.29
C GLN A 119 12.32 6.35 25.79
N SER A 120 13.48 5.80 25.44
CA SER A 120 13.83 5.52 24.04
C SER A 120 14.07 4.03 23.85
N LEU A 121 13.50 3.47 22.78
CA LEU A 121 13.60 2.06 22.40
C LEU A 121 14.00 2.00 20.93
N ALA A 122 14.98 1.15 20.60
CA ALA A 122 15.41 0.95 19.21
C ALA A 122 15.14 -0.50 18.79
N GLN A 123 14.52 -0.69 17.63
CA GLN A 123 14.30 -2.02 17.06
C GLN A 123 14.40 -1.97 15.53
N THR A 124 14.85 -3.07 14.93
CA THR A 124 14.92 -3.22 13.48
C THR A 124 13.62 -3.78 12.91
N THR A 125 13.24 -3.31 11.72
CA THR A 125 12.08 -3.84 11.01
C THR A 125 12.29 -5.28 10.54
N ASN A 126 11.25 -6.09 10.65
CA ASN A 126 11.24 -7.47 10.15
C ASN A 126 11.10 -7.53 8.61
N ALA A 127 10.94 -8.73 8.04
CA ALA A 127 10.77 -8.94 6.59
C ALA A 127 9.54 -8.21 5.98
N TYR A 128 8.58 -7.81 6.82
CA TYR A 128 7.37 -7.08 6.41
C TYR A 128 7.51 -5.57 6.64
N GLY A 129 8.70 -5.06 6.98
CA GLY A 129 8.91 -3.65 7.25
C GLY A 129 8.27 -3.16 8.55
N LEU A 130 8.02 -4.07 9.51
CA LEU A 130 7.26 -3.78 10.73
C LEU A 130 8.13 -3.90 11.99
N VAL A 131 7.94 -2.95 12.90
CA VAL A 131 8.34 -3.01 14.32
C VAL A 131 7.07 -3.00 15.18
N ILE A 132 7.03 -3.86 16.19
CA ILE A 132 5.95 -3.94 17.17
C ILE A 132 6.57 -3.83 18.56
N LEU A 133 6.22 -2.80 19.31
CA LEU A 133 6.75 -2.53 20.64
C LEU A 133 5.63 -2.58 21.67
N SER A 134 5.85 -3.33 22.75
CA SER A 134 5.00 -3.31 23.93
C SER A 134 5.51 -2.26 24.91
N LEU A 135 4.64 -1.33 25.29
CA LEU A 135 4.94 -0.21 26.17
C LEU A 135 4.06 -0.31 27.43
N PRO A 136 4.65 -0.58 28.61
CA PRO A 136 3.91 -0.51 29.86
C PRO A 136 3.56 0.96 30.17
N VAL A 137 2.29 1.22 30.49
CA VAL A 137 1.78 2.50 30.97
C VAL A 137 1.57 2.35 32.47
N GLN A 138 2.25 3.16 33.29
CA GLN A 138 2.25 3.00 34.75
C GLN A 138 2.05 4.35 35.43
N ALA A 139 1.13 4.41 36.39
CA ALA A 139 0.89 5.56 37.27
C ALA A 139 0.78 6.92 36.54
N GLN A 140 0.14 6.93 35.37
CA GLN A 140 0.02 8.15 34.56
C GLN A 140 -1.14 9.04 35.03
N THR A 141 -0.97 10.36 34.91
CA THR A 141 -2.01 11.33 35.25
C THR A 141 -3.19 11.24 34.29
N HIS A 142 -4.43 11.20 34.78
CA HIS A 142 -5.63 11.25 33.94
C HIS A 142 -5.66 12.52 33.07
N GLY A 143 -6.16 12.40 31.83
CA GLY A 143 -6.24 13.51 30.89
C GLY A 143 -4.96 13.80 30.13
N SER A 144 -3.87 13.14 30.48
CA SER A 144 -2.57 13.41 29.88
C SER A 144 -2.46 12.88 28.45
N LEU A 145 -1.54 13.49 27.70
CA LEU A 145 -1.18 13.11 26.33
C LEU A 145 0.24 12.54 26.37
N VAL A 146 0.40 11.32 25.88
CA VAL A 146 1.71 10.70 25.67
C VAL A 146 2.08 10.85 24.21
N THR A 147 3.22 11.49 23.94
CA THR A 147 3.72 11.72 22.58
C THR A 147 4.83 10.74 22.26
N ILE A 148 4.81 10.20 21.04
CA ILE A 148 5.76 9.21 20.56
C ILE A 148 6.41 9.75 19.30
N ASP A 149 7.68 10.11 19.41
CA ASP A 149 8.52 10.49 18.29
C ASP A 149 9.24 9.25 17.76
N VAL A 150 9.13 9.00 16.46
CA VAL A 150 9.78 7.87 15.80
C VAL A 150 10.74 8.41 14.75
N GLU A 151 12.01 8.06 14.89
CA GLU A 151 13.04 8.28 13.90
C GLU A 151 13.47 6.95 13.29
N VAL A 152 13.39 6.82 11.97
CA VAL A 152 13.78 5.62 11.25
C VAL A 152 15.04 5.91 10.44
N LEU A 153 16.02 5.02 10.55
CA LEU A 153 17.32 5.07 9.87
C LEU A 153 17.50 3.82 9.01
N TYR A 154 17.82 4.00 7.73
CA TYR A 154 18.12 2.90 6.82
C TYR A 154 19.12 3.33 5.75
N GLN A 155 20.33 2.75 5.76
CA GLN A 155 21.36 2.96 4.72
C GLN A 155 21.61 4.44 4.36
N GLY A 156 21.63 5.33 5.35
CA GLY A 156 21.83 6.78 5.16
C GLY A 156 20.55 7.57 4.92
N TRP A 157 19.42 6.92 4.65
CA TRP A 157 18.11 7.55 4.64
C TRP A 157 17.55 7.68 6.05
N THR A 158 16.90 8.81 6.31
CA THR A 158 16.17 9.07 7.55
C THR A 158 14.74 9.50 7.26
N ASN A 159 13.82 9.12 8.13
CA ASN A 159 12.46 9.64 8.13
C ASN A 159 11.95 9.73 9.56
N ARG A 160 11.19 10.78 9.86
CA ARG A 160 10.61 11.02 11.19
C ARG A 160 9.10 11.08 11.10
N THR A 161 8.43 10.52 12.09
CA THR A 161 6.98 10.60 12.26
C THR A 161 6.64 10.70 13.74
N VAL A 162 5.49 11.27 14.04
CA VAL A 162 4.98 11.41 15.41
C VAL A 162 3.62 10.73 15.49
N THR A 163 3.35 10.09 16.62
CA THR A 163 2.02 9.60 16.99
C THR A 163 1.78 9.85 18.48
N SER A 164 0.57 9.63 18.96
CA SER A 164 0.23 9.92 20.35
C SER A 164 -0.98 9.13 20.81
N PHE A 165 -1.10 8.92 22.11
CA PHE A 165 -2.31 8.39 22.74
C PHE A 165 -2.62 9.17 24.02
N ARG A 166 -3.89 9.13 24.44
CA ARG A 166 -4.35 9.76 25.68
C ARG A 166 -4.37 8.75 26.81
N VAL A 167 -4.14 9.22 28.03
CA VAL A 167 -4.45 8.46 29.25
C VAL A 167 -5.78 8.96 29.79
N TRP A 168 -6.79 8.10 29.81
CA TRP A 168 -8.13 8.42 30.32
C TRP A 168 -8.77 7.19 30.95
N GLN A 169 -9.67 7.44 31.91
CA GLN A 169 -10.24 6.50 32.90
C GLN A 169 -9.33 6.15 34.06
#